data_AF-A0A235ISU8-F1
#
_entry.id   AF-A0A235ISU8-F1
#
_cell.length_a   1.000
_cell.length_b   1.000
_cell.length_c   1.000
_cell.angle_alpha   90.00
_cell.angle_beta   90.00
_cell.angle_gamma   90.00
#
_symmetry.space_group_name_H-M   'P 1'
#
loop_
_entity.id
_entity.type
_entity.pdbx_description
1 polymer ?
#
loop_
_entity_poly.entity_id
_entity_poly.type
_entity_poly.pdbx_seq_one_letter_code
_entity_poly.pdbx_strand_id
1 'polypeptide(L)'
;MRIAKRDDWKTEPMPSASTKIALEKLYSQEEFDRITAGVIPEQMEDKWFIFYEAPWIYFHRSWTGFCIFKVRFEVVGDSVKIAEVQVNRDPAEYSNTDDKRNASMLLILLNSLSGRDLRNEMLRYIKGQ
;
A
#
# COMPACT_ATOMS: atom_id res chain seq x y z
N MET A 1 12.96 1.74 -15.51
CA MET A 1 12.45 1.37 -14.17
C MET A 1 11.99 -0.08 -14.24
N ARG A 2 12.41 -0.94 -13.31
CA ARG A 2 11.92 -2.34 -13.25
C ARG A 2 10.56 -2.33 -12.55
N ILE A 3 9.57 -3.00 -13.13
CA ILE A 3 8.26 -3.21 -12.50
C ILE A 3 8.40 -4.37 -11.52
N ALA A 4 7.99 -4.16 -10.27
CA ALA A 4 8.00 -5.18 -9.23
C ALA A 4 6.98 -6.28 -9.51
N LYS A 5 7.41 -7.53 -9.39
CA LYS A 5 6.59 -8.75 -9.52
C LYS A 5 6.63 -9.54 -8.23
N ARG A 6 5.59 -10.32 -7.97
CA ARG A 6 5.43 -11.13 -6.74
C ARG A 6 6.68 -11.92 -6.32
N ASP A 7 7.42 -12.47 -7.28
CA ASP A 7 8.59 -13.31 -7.11
C ASP A 7 9.92 -12.55 -7.01
N ASP A 8 9.90 -11.22 -7.14
CA ASP A 8 11.08 -10.37 -6.98
C ASP A 8 11.57 -10.27 -5.52
N TRP A 9 10.72 -10.64 -4.56
CA TRP A 9 11.03 -10.61 -3.12
C TRP A 9 10.24 -11.68 -2.35
N LYS A 10 10.57 -11.87 -1.07
CA LYS A 10 9.81 -12.76 -0.19
C LYS A 10 8.41 -12.19 0.09
N THR A 11 7.40 -13.05 -0.01
CA THR A 11 6.00 -12.70 0.25
C THR A 11 5.30 -13.81 1.03
N GLU A 12 4.55 -13.41 2.05
CA GLU A 12 3.56 -14.24 2.74
C GLU A 12 2.15 -13.76 2.34
N PRO A 13 1.18 -14.65 2.14
CA PRO A 13 -0.18 -14.26 1.77
C PRO A 13 -0.82 -13.37 2.85
N MET A 14 -1.78 -12.54 2.46
CA MET A 14 -2.64 -11.85 3.43
C MET A 14 -3.35 -12.90 4.31
N PRO A 15 -3.25 -12.83 5.65
CA PRO A 15 -3.88 -13.82 6.52
C PRO A 15 -5.40 -13.74 6.48
N SER A 16 -6.05 -14.84 6.89
CA SER A 16 -7.52 -14.87 7.09
C SER A 16 -7.97 -13.89 8.17
N ALA A 17 -7.12 -13.65 9.18
CA ALA A 17 -7.27 -12.57 10.13
C ALA A 17 -6.94 -11.23 9.47
N SER A 18 -7.90 -10.68 8.73
CA SER A 18 -7.82 -9.34 8.12
C SER A 18 -9.15 -8.60 8.25
N THR A 19 -9.12 -7.29 8.11
CA THR A 19 -10.33 -6.45 8.10
C THR A 19 -10.34 -5.49 6.93
N LYS A 20 -11.53 -5.05 6.54
CA LYS A 20 -11.70 -3.96 5.58
C LYS A 20 -11.71 -2.63 6.31
N ILE A 21 -11.04 -1.62 5.75
CA ILE A 21 -11.08 -0.25 6.27
C ILE A 21 -11.53 0.73 5.18
N ALA A 22 -12.07 1.87 5.60
CA ALA A 22 -12.45 2.94 4.69
C ALA A 22 -11.24 3.79 4.31
N LEU A 23 -11.01 3.93 3.00
CA LEU A 23 -10.07 4.88 2.43
C LEU A 23 -10.53 5.21 1.01
N GLU A 24 -10.80 6.48 0.75
CA GLU A 24 -11.24 6.96 -0.56
C GLU A 24 -10.15 7.82 -1.19
N LYS A 25 -9.78 7.48 -2.42
CA LYS A 25 -8.82 8.24 -3.21
C LYS A 25 -9.01 7.99 -4.69
N LEU A 26 -8.79 9.03 -5.49
CA LEU A 26 -8.76 9.00 -6.95
C LEU A 26 -7.34 9.32 -7.43
N TYR A 27 -6.93 8.59 -8.46
CA TYR A 27 -5.68 8.75 -9.17
C TYR A 27 -5.96 8.93 -10.67
N SER A 28 -5.14 9.73 -11.34
CA SER A 28 -5.10 9.73 -12.80
C SER A 28 -4.51 8.42 -13.31
N GLN A 29 -4.66 8.15 -14.61
CA GLN A 29 -4.03 6.97 -15.21
C GLN A 29 -2.49 7.00 -15.06
N GLU A 30 -1.86 8.16 -15.26
CA GLU A 30 -0.40 8.31 -15.11
C GLU A 30 0.09 8.04 -13.68
N GLU A 31 -0.70 8.47 -12.68
CA GLU A 31 -0.41 8.19 -11.28
C GLU A 31 -0.57 6.71 -10.97
N PHE A 32 -1.59 6.08 -11.53
CA PHE A 32 -1.84 4.66 -11.39
C PHE A 32 -0.74 3.81 -12.05
N ASP A 33 -0.22 4.21 -13.21
CA ASP A 33 0.91 3.54 -13.86
C ASP A 33 2.16 3.56 -12.97
N ARG A 34 2.38 4.65 -12.23
CA ARG A 34 3.47 4.72 -11.24
C ARG A 34 3.21 3.87 -10.01
N ILE A 35 1.98 3.88 -9.50
CA ILE A 35 1.56 3.03 -8.36
C ILE A 35 1.78 1.55 -8.70
N THR A 36 1.37 1.12 -9.89
CA THR A 36 1.44 -0.28 -10.32
C THR A 36 2.85 -0.75 -10.66
N ALA A 37 3.81 0.16 -10.87
CA ALA A 37 5.22 -0.20 -10.97
C ALA A 37 5.79 -0.80 -9.67
N GLY A 38 5.19 -0.48 -8.51
CA GLY A 38 5.57 -1.04 -7.22
C GLY A 38 6.94 -0.58 -6.71
N VAL A 39 7.50 -1.34 -5.77
CA VAL A 39 8.79 -1.09 -5.12
C VAL A 39 9.50 -2.41 -4.86
N ILE A 40 10.74 -2.53 -5.31
CA ILE A 40 11.67 -3.58 -4.94
C ILE A 40 12.66 -2.96 -3.94
N PRO A 41 12.77 -3.47 -2.69
CA PRO A 41 13.75 -3.00 -1.72
C PRO A 41 15.18 -3.11 -2.26
N GLU A 42 15.98 -2.06 -2.10
CA GLU A 42 17.41 -2.05 -2.46
C GLU A 42 18.30 -2.06 -1.21
N GLN A 43 17.84 -1.45 -0.10
CA GLN A 43 18.60 -1.31 1.14
C GLN A 43 17.80 -1.80 2.37
N MET A 44 18.48 -1.93 3.52
CA MET A 44 17.84 -2.39 4.76
C MET A 44 16.77 -1.42 5.28
N GLU A 45 16.89 -0.13 4.94
CA GLU A 45 15.94 0.93 5.26
C GLU A 45 14.65 0.86 4.43
N ASP A 46 14.67 0.12 3.31
CA ASP A 46 13.52 -0.07 2.44
C ASP A 46 12.54 -1.04 3.09
N LYS A 47 11.67 -0.43 3.88
CA LYS A 47 10.67 -1.08 4.74
C LYS A 47 9.61 -1.88 3.99
N TRP A 48 9.44 -1.64 2.69
CA TRP A 48 8.28 -2.10 1.93
C TRP A 48 8.70 -2.74 0.61
N PHE A 49 8.16 -3.93 0.37
CA PHE A 49 8.08 -4.54 -0.95
C PHE A 49 6.65 -4.40 -1.45
N ILE A 50 6.47 -3.86 -2.65
CA ILE A 50 5.15 -3.51 -3.19
C ILE A 50 5.08 -4.00 -4.62
N PHE A 51 4.03 -4.74 -4.97
CA PHE A 51 3.80 -5.19 -6.34
C PHE A 51 2.32 -5.18 -6.66
N TYR A 52 2.01 -5.06 -7.95
CA TYR A 52 0.65 -5.08 -8.47
C TYR A 52 0.36 -6.36 -9.24
N GLU A 53 -0.75 -7.00 -8.91
CA GLU A 53 -1.35 -8.08 -9.67
C GLU A 53 -2.83 -7.81 -9.79
N ALA A 54 -3.25 -7.39 -10.99
CA ALA A 54 -4.59 -6.88 -11.22
C ALA A 54 -5.67 -7.81 -10.65
N PRO A 55 -6.66 -7.28 -9.92
CA PRO A 55 -6.92 -5.85 -9.67
C PRO A 55 -6.29 -5.29 -8.37
N TRP A 56 -5.36 -6.01 -7.74
CA TRP A 56 -4.85 -5.71 -6.40
C TRP A 56 -3.39 -5.25 -6.41
N ILE A 57 -3.08 -4.25 -5.59
CA ILE A 57 -1.71 -3.97 -5.15
C ILE A 57 -1.50 -4.53 -3.75
N TYR A 58 -0.31 -5.03 -3.46
CA TYR A 58 0.05 -5.65 -2.20
C TYR A 58 1.22 -4.93 -1.56
N PHE A 59 1.13 -4.65 -0.26
CA PHE A 59 2.18 -4.00 0.51
C PHE A 59 2.73 -4.96 1.57
N HIS A 60 3.94 -5.42 1.34
CA HIS A 60 4.62 -6.37 2.21
C HIS A 60 5.74 -5.69 3.00
N ARG A 61 5.97 -6.13 4.24
CA ARG A 61 7.20 -5.77 4.96
C ARG A 61 8.38 -6.47 4.29
N SER A 62 9.40 -5.73 3.90
CA SER A 62 10.58 -6.31 3.21
C SER A 62 11.31 -7.36 4.06
N TRP A 63 11.33 -7.22 5.38
CA TRP A 63 12.09 -8.09 6.28
C TRP A 63 11.36 -9.34 6.76
N THR A 64 10.03 -9.41 6.74
CA THR A 64 9.28 -10.64 7.08
C THR A 64 8.56 -11.24 5.89
N GLY A 65 8.24 -10.45 4.86
CA GLY A 65 7.34 -10.84 3.78
C GLY A 65 5.86 -10.72 4.14
N PHE A 66 5.49 -10.35 5.38
CA PHE A 66 4.09 -10.23 5.78
C PHE A 66 3.35 -9.17 4.98
N CYS A 67 2.21 -9.56 4.41
CA CYS A 67 1.30 -8.65 3.71
C CYS A 67 0.55 -7.82 4.74
N ILE A 68 0.78 -6.50 4.78
CA ILE A 68 0.13 -5.60 5.73
C ILE A 68 -1.11 -4.97 5.14
N PHE A 69 -1.04 -4.57 3.87
CA PHE A 69 -2.15 -3.98 3.15
C PHE A 69 -2.30 -4.65 1.79
N LYS A 70 -3.54 -4.78 1.32
CA LYS A 70 -3.81 -4.89 -0.12
C LYS A 70 -4.96 -3.98 -0.51
N VAL A 71 -4.85 -3.39 -1.69
CA VAL A 71 -5.79 -2.40 -2.19
C VAL A 71 -6.28 -2.82 -3.56
N ARG A 72 -7.61 -2.85 -3.74
CA ARG A 72 -8.23 -3.09 -5.03
C ARG A 72 -8.60 -1.76 -5.66
N PHE A 73 -8.32 -1.65 -6.94
CA PHE A 73 -8.66 -0.48 -7.72
C PHE A 73 -9.79 -0.77 -8.72
N GLU A 74 -10.52 0.27 -9.09
CA GLU A 74 -11.52 0.26 -10.15
C GLU A 74 -11.32 1.48 -11.05
N VAL A 75 -11.43 1.27 -12.37
CA VAL A 75 -11.46 2.36 -13.35
C VAL A 75 -12.84 3.02 -13.32
N VAL A 76 -12.87 4.34 -13.28
CA VAL A 76 -14.08 5.17 -13.28
C VAL A 76 -13.86 6.35 -14.21
N GLY A 77 -14.42 6.26 -15.42
CA GLY A 77 -14.12 7.22 -16.49
C GLY A 77 -12.63 7.22 -16.82
N ASP A 78 -12.01 8.40 -16.80
CA ASP A 78 -10.58 8.59 -17.08
C ASP A 78 -9.70 8.57 -15.80
N SER A 79 -10.22 8.00 -14.71
CA SER A 79 -9.54 7.95 -13.42
C SER A 79 -9.64 6.56 -12.80
N VAL A 80 -8.80 6.32 -11.79
CA VAL A 80 -8.78 5.07 -11.03
C VAL A 80 -9.05 5.38 -9.57
N LYS A 81 -10.03 4.70 -8.97
CA LYS A 81 -10.37 4.86 -7.54
C LYS A 81 -9.93 3.66 -6.72
N ILE A 82 -9.68 3.90 -5.44
CA ILE A 82 -9.67 2.83 -4.44
C ILE A 82 -11.09 2.29 -4.29
N ALA A 83 -11.26 0.99 -4.48
CA ALA A 83 -12.54 0.28 -4.35
C ALA A 83 -12.61 -0.55 -3.07
N GLU A 84 -11.47 -1.08 -2.61
CA GLU A 84 -11.41 -1.86 -1.38
C GLU A 84 -10.02 -1.82 -0.78
N VAL A 85 -9.94 -1.73 0.55
CA VAL A 85 -8.71 -1.89 1.32
C VAL A 85 -8.89 -3.03 2.30
N GLN A 86 -7.93 -3.95 2.34
CA GLN A 86 -7.81 -4.97 3.38
C GLN A 86 -6.51 -4.78 4.16
N VAL A 87 -6.59 -4.90 5.47
CA VAL A 87 -5.49 -4.72 6.42
C VAL A 87 -5.31 -6.00 7.23
N ASN A 88 -4.06 -6.38 7.44
CA ASN A 88 -3.68 -7.48 8.31
C ASN A 88 -4.12 -7.22 9.76
N ARG A 89 -4.69 -8.25 10.39
CA ARG A 89 -5.16 -8.24 11.78
C ARG A 89 -4.64 -9.44 12.58
N ASP A 90 -3.67 -10.18 12.04
CA ASP A 90 -2.95 -11.19 12.80
C ASP A 90 -1.97 -10.49 13.76
N PRO A 91 -2.15 -10.58 15.09
CA PRO A 91 -1.29 -9.90 16.05
C PRO A 91 0.15 -10.43 16.06
N ALA A 92 0.42 -11.63 15.54
CA ALA A 92 1.78 -12.17 15.40
C ALA A 92 2.53 -11.53 14.21
N GLU A 93 1.80 -11.05 13.20
CA GLU A 93 2.37 -10.43 12.00
C GLU A 93 2.34 -8.90 12.05
N TYR A 94 1.26 -8.32 12.59
CA TYR A 94 1.01 -6.88 12.58
C TYR A 94 0.25 -6.39 13.82
N SER A 95 0.94 -5.63 14.67
CA SER A 95 0.38 -5.18 15.96
C SER A 95 -0.53 -3.95 15.88
N ASN A 96 -0.52 -3.18 14.79
CA ASN A 96 -1.28 -1.94 14.71
C ASN A 96 -2.75 -2.19 14.29
N THR A 97 -3.65 -2.05 15.25
CA THR A 97 -5.10 -2.24 15.06
C THR A 97 -5.88 -0.95 14.80
N ASP A 98 -5.23 0.23 14.81
CA ASP A 98 -5.91 1.51 14.58
C ASP A 98 -6.15 1.75 13.08
N ASP A 99 -7.40 1.65 12.65
CA ASP A 99 -7.82 1.85 11.26
C ASP A 99 -7.45 3.23 10.70
N LYS A 100 -7.52 4.31 11.51
CA LYS A 100 -7.17 5.66 11.05
C LYS A 100 -5.68 5.79 10.81
N ARG A 101 -4.87 5.21 11.69
CA ARG A 101 -3.41 5.18 11.54
C ARG A 101 -3.01 4.34 10.32
N ASN A 102 -3.67 3.21 10.12
CA ASN A 102 -3.50 2.33 8.96
C ASN A 102 -3.85 3.05 7.65
N ALA A 103 -5.02 3.71 7.59
CA ALA A 103 -5.45 4.49 6.43
C ALA A 103 -4.45 5.61 6.10
N SER A 104 -3.95 6.30 7.12
CA SER A 104 -2.99 7.39 6.95
C SER A 104 -1.65 6.90 6.40
N MET A 105 -1.12 5.80 6.95
CA MET A 105 0.12 5.18 6.46
C MET A 105 -0.05 4.71 5.02
N LEU A 106 -1.14 4.01 4.71
CA LEU A 106 -1.40 3.52 3.36
C LEU A 106 -1.53 4.67 2.34
N LEU A 107 -2.19 5.76 2.72
CA LEU A 107 -2.32 6.94 1.86
C LEU A 107 -0.96 7.58 1.55
N ILE A 108 -0.08 7.68 2.54
CA ILE A 108 1.30 8.17 2.36
C ILE A 108 2.05 7.28 1.36
N LEU A 109 1.96 5.95 1.53
CA LEU A 109 2.62 5.01 0.62
C LEU A 109 2.10 5.16 -0.81
N LEU A 110 0.79 5.14 -1.01
CA LEU A 110 0.20 5.27 -2.35
C LEU A 110 0.56 6.60 -3.02
N ASN A 111 0.52 7.72 -2.29
CA ASN A 111 0.86 9.02 -2.86
C ASN A 111 2.36 9.17 -3.12
N SER A 112 3.20 8.46 -2.35
CA SER A 112 4.63 8.39 -2.60
C SER A 112 4.89 7.70 -3.94
N LEU A 113 4.19 6.59 -4.20
CA LEU A 113 4.30 5.86 -5.46
C LEU A 113 3.74 6.67 -6.63
N SER A 114 2.63 7.39 -6.42
CA SER A 114 2.02 8.20 -7.47
C SER A 114 2.86 9.43 -7.87
N GLY A 115 3.91 9.76 -7.12
CA GLY A 115 4.73 10.96 -7.33
C GLY A 115 4.09 12.25 -6.85
N ARG A 116 3.09 12.17 -5.95
CA ARG A 116 2.46 13.34 -5.34
C ARG A 116 3.34 13.91 -4.21
N ASP A 117 3.16 15.19 -3.91
CA ASP A 117 3.81 15.85 -2.77
C ASP A 117 3.20 15.37 -1.44
N LEU A 118 4.05 14.83 -0.57
CA LEU A 118 3.68 14.22 0.70
C LEU A 118 3.72 15.19 1.89
N ARG A 119 4.23 16.42 1.74
CA ARG A 119 4.52 17.33 2.88
C ARG A 119 3.34 17.48 3.83
N ASN A 120 2.16 17.76 3.31
CA ASN A 120 0.96 17.97 4.12
C ASN A 120 0.46 16.68 4.80
N GLU A 121 0.62 15.54 4.16
CA GLU A 121 0.22 14.24 4.70
C GLU A 121 1.15 13.80 5.82
N MET A 122 2.45 13.96 5.61
CA MET A 122 3.47 13.72 6.62
C MET A 122 3.27 14.61 7.85
N LEU A 123 2.98 15.90 7.66
CA LEU A 123 2.68 16.81 8.76
C LEU A 123 1.45 16.38 9.57
N ARG A 124 0.38 15.94 8.91
CA ARG A 124 -0.82 15.43 9.59
C ARG A 124 -0.53 14.13 10.34
N TYR A 125 0.23 13.23 9.73
CA TYR A 125 0.59 11.95 10.33
C TYR A 125 1.47 12.12 11.58
N ILE A 126 2.41 13.07 11.57
CA ILE A 126 3.26 13.37 12.74
C ILE A 126 2.46 14.03 13.85
N LYS A 127 1.57 14.98 13.53
CA LYS A 127 0.76 15.70 14.53
C LYS A 127 -0.36 14.86 15.16
N GLY A 128 -0.75 13.77 14.49
CA GLY A 128 -1.79 12.85 14.97
C GLY A 128 -1.25 11.62 15.70
N GLN A 129 0.07 11.53 15.94
CA GLN A 129 0.71 10.50 16.77
C GLN A 129 0.97 10.98 18.19
#